data_AF-A0A399RTI0-F1
#
_entry.id   AF-A0A399RTI0-F1
#
_cell.length_a   1.000
_cell.length_b   1.000
_cell.length_c   1.000
_cell.angle_alpha   90.00
_cell.angle_beta   90.00
_cell.angle_gamma   90.00
#
_symmetry.space_group_name_H-M   'P 1'
#
loop_
_entity.id
_entity.type
_entity.pdbx_description
1 polymer ?
#
loop_
_entity_poly.entity_id
_entity_poly.type
_entity_poly.pdbx_seq_one_letter_code
_entity_poly.pdbx_strand_id
1 'polypeptide(L)'
;MSEAVPREDLPDRRSTIAGDAEGGSTRRSGARKPAAAPSQATSGAAGPSSATAPATTATVRGTVRKRFDVDDFFGRQPCSSQDLPPSGPLLENLTRCVIEILAGARELDQIARWVSDDVYRHLLKRVVLSARARRTKGQSVTRPVFTIGTVTSFSPRDGVIEAVIVVHGRARARAVAIRLEGLDRRWRATAINVL
;
A
#
# COMPACT_ATOMS: atom_id res chain seq x y z
N MET A 1 -60.51 41.18 26.23
CA MET A 1 -59.05 41.24 26.43
C MET A 1 -58.48 40.15 25.54
N SER A 2 -58.32 40.34 24.23
CA SER A 2 -57.41 41.31 23.57
C SER A 2 -56.04 41.21 24.25
N GLU A 3 -54.96 40.78 23.61
CA GLU A 3 -54.47 41.26 22.32
C GLU A 3 -53.41 40.29 21.78
N ALA A 4 -53.28 40.26 20.46
CA ALA A 4 -52.33 39.48 19.69
C ALA A 4 -51.02 40.28 19.43
N VAL A 5 -50.06 39.61 18.74
CA VAL A 5 -48.98 40.17 17.90
C VAL A 5 -47.60 40.35 18.60
N PRO A 6 -46.42 40.19 17.94
CA PRO A 6 -46.13 39.78 16.54
C PRO A 6 -45.17 38.59 16.36
N ARG A 7 -45.32 37.99 15.16
CA ARG A 7 -44.25 37.34 14.39
C ARG A 7 -43.40 38.42 13.70
N GLU A 8 -42.08 38.29 13.77
CA GLU A 8 -41.08 38.96 12.92
C GLU A 8 -39.82 38.06 12.91
N ASP A 9 -38.99 37.95 11.89
CA ASP A 9 -39.12 38.16 10.45
C ASP A 9 -37.91 37.41 9.84
N LEU A 10 -38.07 36.83 8.66
CA LEU A 10 -37.02 36.11 7.93
C LEU A 10 -36.37 37.10 6.96
N PRO A 11 -35.04 37.23 6.91
CA PRO A 11 -34.38 37.69 5.70
C PRO A 11 -33.88 36.50 4.87
N ASP A 12 -34.58 36.31 3.75
CA ASP A 12 -34.14 35.62 2.55
C ASP A 12 -32.92 36.35 1.94
N ARG A 13 -31.90 35.62 1.49
CA ARG A 13 -30.81 36.16 0.66
C ARG A 13 -30.50 35.22 -0.51
N ARG A 14 -31.30 35.34 -1.56
CA ARG A 14 -30.87 35.13 -2.94
C ARG A 14 -30.06 36.33 -3.44
N SER A 15 -28.94 36.06 -4.10
CA SER A 15 -28.50 36.62 -5.42
C SER A 15 -26.98 36.53 -5.54
N THR A 16 -26.42 35.64 -6.38
CA THR A 16 -26.18 35.75 -7.83
C THR A 16 -24.94 36.57 -8.18
N ILE A 17 -23.87 35.89 -8.63
CA ILE A 17 -22.86 36.33 -9.62
C ILE A 17 -22.22 35.03 -10.16
N ALA A 18 -22.57 34.50 -11.34
CA ALA A 18 -22.13 34.86 -12.71
C ALA A 18 -20.60 34.74 -12.93
N GLY A 19 -20.18 33.95 -13.93
CA GLY A 19 -18.82 33.99 -14.47
C GLY A 19 -18.32 32.68 -15.10
N ASP A 20 -18.59 32.53 -16.41
CA ASP A 20 -18.09 31.52 -17.33
C ASP A 20 -16.56 31.44 -17.47
N ALA A 21 -16.05 30.25 -17.83
CA ALA A 21 -14.91 30.11 -18.73
C ALA A 21 -14.82 28.66 -19.27
N GLU A 22 -15.31 28.48 -20.50
CA GLU A 22 -14.87 27.41 -21.40
C GLU A 22 -13.39 27.58 -21.78
N GLY A 23 -12.73 26.46 -22.09
CA GLY A 23 -11.37 26.47 -22.65
C GLY A 23 -10.98 25.08 -23.13
N GLY A 24 -11.46 24.71 -24.32
CA GLY A 24 -11.15 23.45 -24.98
C GLY A 24 -9.68 23.31 -25.39
N SER A 25 -9.20 22.06 -25.44
CA SER A 25 -7.98 21.70 -26.14
C SER A 25 -8.27 20.54 -27.09
N THR A 26 -8.42 20.91 -28.37
CA THR A 26 -8.35 20.01 -29.51
C THR A 26 -6.91 20.02 -30.03
N ARG A 27 -6.38 18.83 -30.40
CA ARG A 27 -5.39 18.59 -31.47
C ARG A 27 -5.16 17.07 -31.56
N ARG A 28 -5.87 16.36 -32.45
CA ARG A 28 -5.58 16.08 -33.87
C ARG A 28 -4.21 15.43 -34.14
N SER A 29 -4.29 14.13 -34.45
CA SER A 29 -3.80 13.45 -35.68
C SER A 29 -2.32 13.51 -36.08
N GLY A 30 -1.73 12.33 -36.30
CA GLY A 30 -0.54 12.14 -37.15
C GLY A 30 -0.31 10.66 -37.49
N ALA A 31 -0.82 10.23 -38.63
CA ALA A 31 -0.59 8.92 -39.25
C ALA A 31 0.71 8.93 -40.08
N ARG A 32 1.43 7.79 -40.17
CA ARG A 32 1.83 7.12 -41.43
C ARG A 32 2.92 6.02 -41.28
N LYS A 33 2.56 4.82 -41.77
CA LYS A 33 3.39 3.82 -42.50
C LYS A 33 3.84 4.43 -43.86
N PRO A 34 4.66 3.84 -44.78
CA PRO A 34 5.24 2.47 -44.82
C PRO A 34 6.66 2.34 -45.49
N ALA A 35 7.01 1.07 -45.83
CA ALA A 35 7.87 0.62 -46.95
C ALA A 35 9.40 0.64 -46.72
N ALA A 36 10.23 -0.29 -47.22
CA ALA A 36 10.09 -1.52 -47.99
C ALA A 36 11.44 -2.27 -47.95
N ALA A 37 11.42 -3.58 -48.23
CA ALA A 37 12.58 -4.37 -48.65
C ALA A 37 13.08 -3.93 -50.04
N PRO A 38 14.24 -4.41 -50.52
CA PRO A 38 14.18 -5.59 -51.40
C PRO A 38 15.35 -6.59 -51.29
N SER A 39 15.10 -7.72 -51.96
CA SER A 39 15.79 -8.99 -52.14
C SER A 39 17.17 -8.99 -52.80
N GLN A 40 17.93 -10.07 -52.60
CA GLN A 40 18.38 -11.08 -53.61
C GLN A 40 19.47 -11.97 -52.97
N ALA A 41 19.23 -13.26 -52.73
CA ALA A 41 19.38 -14.41 -53.65
C ALA A 41 20.85 -14.70 -54.05
N THR A 42 21.38 -15.86 -53.66
CA THR A 42 22.03 -16.85 -54.55
C THR A 42 22.42 -18.12 -53.78
N SER A 43 22.26 -19.22 -54.49
CA SER A 43 22.39 -20.62 -54.11
C SER A 43 23.76 -21.20 -54.49
N GLY A 44 24.28 -22.14 -53.70
CA GLY A 44 25.45 -22.96 -54.03
C GLY A 44 25.52 -24.21 -53.15
N ALA A 45 25.70 -25.37 -53.77
CA ALA A 45 25.40 -26.70 -53.23
C ALA A 45 26.62 -27.49 -52.69
N ALA A 46 26.30 -28.42 -51.77
CA ALA A 46 26.84 -29.77 -51.55
C ALA A 46 28.30 -30.04 -51.11
N GLY A 47 28.43 -30.78 -49.99
CA GLY A 47 29.59 -31.61 -49.62
C GLY A 47 29.76 -31.81 -48.10
N PRO A 48 29.68 -33.04 -47.54
CA PRO A 48 29.62 -33.27 -46.10
C PRO A 48 31.02 -33.50 -45.50
N SER A 49 31.29 -32.94 -44.32
CA SER A 49 32.41 -33.38 -43.50
C SER A 49 32.03 -33.33 -42.02
N SER A 50 31.97 -34.53 -41.46
CA SER A 50 31.75 -34.85 -40.06
C SER A 50 32.82 -34.23 -39.18
N ALA A 51 32.40 -33.33 -38.28
CA ALA A 51 33.18 -32.91 -37.13
C ALA A 51 32.28 -32.98 -35.89
N THR A 52 32.50 -34.03 -35.10
CA THR A 52 31.88 -34.30 -33.80
C THR A 52 32.17 -33.15 -32.83
N ALA A 53 31.14 -32.39 -32.47
CA ALA A 53 31.17 -31.48 -31.33
C ALA A 53 30.75 -32.24 -30.06
N PRO A 54 31.42 -32.03 -28.91
CA PRO A 54 31.05 -32.70 -27.68
C PRO A 54 29.68 -32.17 -27.21
N ALA A 55 28.78 -33.10 -26.88
CA ALA A 55 27.48 -32.79 -26.31
C ALA A 55 27.67 -32.01 -25.00
N THR A 56 27.18 -30.77 -24.97
CA THR A 56 26.99 -30.03 -23.72
C THR A 56 25.98 -30.79 -22.89
N THR A 57 26.48 -31.53 -21.90
CA THR A 57 25.67 -32.17 -20.87
C THR A 57 24.77 -31.10 -20.25
N ALA A 58 23.46 -31.19 -20.51
CA ALA A 58 22.48 -30.35 -19.85
C ALA A 58 22.57 -30.63 -18.34
N THR A 59 23.14 -29.69 -17.59
CA THR A 59 23.12 -29.72 -16.14
C THR A 59 21.67 -29.76 -15.70
N VAL A 60 21.20 -30.92 -15.25
CA VAL A 60 19.94 -31.07 -14.54
C VAL A 60 20.04 -30.16 -13.33
N ARG A 61 19.46 -28.96 -13.40
CA ARG A 61 19.26 -28.11 -12.23
C ARG A 61 18.45 -28.95 -11.26
N GLY A 62 19.12 -29.45 -10.23
CA GLY A 62 18.49 -30.19 -9.14
C GLY A 62 17.34 -29.33 -8.64
N THR A 63 16.12 -29.76 -8.91
CA THR A 63 14.95 -29.24 -8.24
C THR A 63 15.18 -29.62 -6.78
N VAL A 64 15.60 -28.65 -5.97
CA VAL A 64 15.71 -28.82 -4.53
C VAL A 64 14.30 -29.19 -4.09
N ARG A 65 14.04 -30.49 -3.93
CA ARG A 65 12.78 -30.98 -3.37
C ARG A 65 12.75 -30.38 -1.97
N LYS A 66 11.94 -29.33 -1.79
CA LYS A 66 11.72 -28.71 -0.50
C LYS A 66 11.36 -29.86 0.44
N ARG A 67 12.18 -30.07 1.48
CA ARG A 67 11.91 -31.09 2.48
C ARG A 67 10.50 -30.83 3.00
N PHE A 68 9.68 -31.87 3.07
CA PHE A 68 8.35 -31.79 3.64
C PHE A 68 8.45 -31.13 5.01
N ASP A 69 7.87 -29.93 5.14
CA ASP A 69 7.72 -29.25 6.41
C ASP A 69 6.26 -29.37 6.82
N VAL A 70 6.00 -29.80 8.04
CA VAL A 70 4.63 -29.90 8.57
C VAL A 70 3.99 -28.51 8.64
N ASP A 71 4.81 -27.47 8.82
CA ASP A 71 4.40 -26.06 8.72
C ASP A 71 4.02 -25.65 7.29
N ASP A 72 4.42 -26.34 6.23
CA ASP A 72 3.95 -26.02 4.87
C ASP A 72 2.51 -26.50 4.64
N PHE A 73 2.08 -27.56 5.33
CA PHE A 73 0.74 -28.13 5.16
C PHE A 73 -0.28 -27.51 6.12
N PHE A 74 0.12 -27.20 7.36
CA PHE A 74 -0.74 -26.60 8.39
C PHE A 74 -0.42 -25.13 8.71
N GLY A 75 0.63 -24.56 8.11
CA GLY A 75 0.99 -23.16 8.31
C GLY A 75 0.21 -22.19 7.44
N ARG A 76 0.59 -20.91 7.55
CA ARG A 76 -0.11 -19.80 6.90
C ARG A 76 -0.05 -19.95 5.39
N GLN A 77 -1.21 -20.14 4.75
CA GLN A 77 -1.28 -20.32 3.31
C GLN A 77 -1.18 -18.96 2.60
N PRO A 78 -0.18 -18.75 1.73
CA PRO A 78 -0.09 -17.53 0.92
C PRO A 78 -1.35 -17.38 0.06
N CYS A 79 -1.93 -16.19 0.04
CA CYS A 79 -3.09 -15.85 -0.78
C CYS A 79 -2.68 -14.85 -1.86
N SER A 80 -3.16 -15.05 -3.09
CA SER A 80 -2.96 -14.10 -4.17
C SER A 80 -3.56 -12.74 -3.82
N SER A 81 -2.88 -11.66 -4.24
CA SER A 81 -3.36 -10.28 -4.07
C SER A 81 -4.68 -10.00 -4.77
N GLN A 82 -5.03 -10.79 -5.80
CA GLN A 82 -6.30 -10.66 -6.53
C GLN A 82 -7.51 -11.18 -5.74
N ASP A 83 -7.29 -12.13 -4.83
CA ASP A 83 -8.32 -12.73 -3.98
C ASP A 83 -8.50 -11.96 -2.65
N LEU A 84 -7.76 -10.88 -2.47
CA LEU A 84 -7.73 -10.06 -1.26
C LEU A 84 -8.46 -8.73 -1.48
N PRO A 85 -9.04 -8.15 -0.41
CA PRO A 85 -9.64 -6.82 -0.51
C PRO A 85 -8.59 -5.75 -0.84
N PRO A 86 -8.98 -4.58 -1.36
CA PRO A 86 -8.06 -3.47 -1.61
C PRO A 86 -7.24 -3.11 -0.37
N SER A 87 -5.93 -2.97 -0.53
CA SER A 87 -5.00 -2.75 0.58
C SER A 87 -4.95 -1.30 1.07
N GLY A 88 -5.25 -0.32 0.20
CA GLY A 88 -5.19 1.11 0.51
C GLY A 88 -5.93 1.51 1.79
N PRO A 89 -7.23 1.19 1.93
CA PRO A 89 -7.99 1.51 3.15
C PRO A 89 -7.41 0.86 4.41
N LEU A 90 -6.87 -0.36 4.29
CA LEU A 90 -6.25 -1.03 5.43
C LEU A 90 -4.93 -0.35 5.83
N LEU A 91 -4.11 0.06 4.86
CA LEU A 91 -2.86 0.79 5.11
C LEU A 91 -3.12 2.11 5.84
N GLU A 92 -4.10 2.89 5.40
CA GLU A 92 -4.48 4.15 6.04
C GLU A 92 -5.01 3.93 7.46
N ASN A 93 -5.91 2.96 7.64
CA ASN A 93 -6.49 2.64 8.95
C ASN A 93 -5.45 2.11 9.94
N LEU A 94 -4.56 1.21 9.50
CA LEU A 94 -3.45 0.73 10.32
C LEU A 94 -2.52 1.87 10.71
N THR A 95 -2.16 2.73 9.76
CA THR A 95 -1.32 3.91 10.03
C THR A 95 -1.96 4.80 11.10
N ARG A 96 -3.25 5.12 10.95
CA ARG A 96 -3.99 5.92 11.92
C ARG A 96 -3.98 5.29 13.32
N CYS A 97 -4.32 4.00 13.39
CA CYS A 97 -4.37 3.27 14.65
C CYS A 97 -3.00 3.22 15.32
N VAL A 98 -1.92 2.93 14.59
CA VAL A 98 -0.56 2.84 15.14
C VAL A 98 -0.12 4.19 15.73
N ILE A 99 -0.39 5.31 15.03
CA ILE A 99 -0.06 6.64 15.55
C ILE A 99 -0.85 6.97 16.83
N GLU A 100 -2.14 6.63 16.87
CA GLU A 100 -2.99 6.80 18.05
C GLU A 100 -2.52 5.92 19.22
N ILE A 101 -2.16 4.66 18.95
CA ILE A 101 -1.65 3.70 19.95
C ILE A 101 -0.34 4.20 20.56
N LEU A 102 0.60 4.66 19.74
CA LEU A 102 1.87 5.20 20.24
C LEU A 102 1.67 6.49 21.06
N ALA A 103 0.66 7.30 20.71
CA ALA A 103 0.24 8.45 21.51
C ALA A 103 -0.47 8.06 22.82
N GLY A 104 -0.91 6.80 22.96
CA GLY A 104 -1.69 6.29 24.09
C GLY A 104 -3.18 6.60 24.01
N ALA A 105 -3.67 7.07 22.87
CA ALA A 105 -5.07 7.43 22.66
C ALA A 105 -5.94 6.23 22.18
N ARG A 106 -5.31 5.08 21.93
CA ARG A 106 -5.96 3.83 21.51
C ARG A 106 -5.20 2.62 22.07
N GLU A 107 -5.93 1.54 22.34
CA GLU A 107 -5.37 0.26 22.78
C GLU A 107 -4.81 -0.56 21.62
N LEU A 108 -3.67 -1.24 21.85
CA LEU A 108 -2.98 -2.04 20.84
C LEU A 108 -3.83 -3.24 20.37
N ASP A 109 -4.65 -3.80 21.25
CA ASP A 109 -5.47 -4.98 20.97
C ASP A 109 -6.47 -4.77 19.82
N GLN A 110 -6.85 -3.52 19.55
CA GLN A 110 -7.75 -3.20 18.45
C GLN A 110 -7.17 -3.55 17.07
N ILE A 111 -5.85 -3.60 16.92
CA ILE A 111 -5.20 -3.97 15.66
C ILE A 111 -4.60 -5.38 15.67
N ALA A 112 -4.69 -6.11 16.78
CA ALA A 112 -4.07 -7.42 16.95
C ALA A 112 -4.45 -8.42 15.83
N ARG A 113 -5.68 -8.35 15.34
CA ARG A 113 -6.17 -9.21 14.24
C ARG A 113 -5.47 -8.93 12.90
N TRP A 114 -5.08 -7.69 12.64
CA TRP A 114 -4.47 -7.26 11.37
C TRP A 114 -2.95 -7.27 11.41
N VAL A 115 -2.32 -7.56 12.55
CA VAL A 115 -0.86 -7.63 12.68
C VAL A 115 -0.40 -9.07 12.94
N SER A 116 0.88 -9.33 12.67
CA SER A 116 1.57 -10.53 13.14
C SER A 116 1.94 -10.41 14.61
N ASP A 117 2.21 -11.55 15.25
CA ASP A 117 2.57 -11.60 16.67
C ASP A 117 3.90 -10.87 16.96
N ASP A 118 4.89 -10.98 16.07
CA ASP A 118 6.16 -10.27 16.24
C ASP A 118 6.00 -8.75 16.15
N VAL A 119 5.14 -8.27 15.22
CA VAL A 119 4.80 -6.85 15.12
C VAL A 119 4.04 -6.37 16.36
N TYR A 120 3.10 -7.18 16.86
CA TYR A 120 2.38 -6.88 18.10
C TYR A 120 3.35 -6.73 19.28
N ARG A 121 4.24 -7.70 19.50
CA ARG A 121 5.26 -7.65 20.55
C ARG A 121 6.20 -6.45 20.39
N HIS A 122 6.57 -6.10 19.16
CA HIS A 122 7.40 -4.92 18.88
C HIS A 122 6.69 -3.61 19.23
N LEU A 123 5.43 -3.44 18.80
CA LEU A 123 4.62 -2.27 19.09
C LEU A 123 4.34 -2.14 20.59
N LEU A 124 4.07 -3.25 21.28
CA LEU A 124 3.83 -3.25 22.72
C LEU A 124 5.02 -2.65 23.50
N LYS A 125 6.24 -3.07 23.16
CA LYS A 125 7.47 -2.50 23.75
C LYS A 125 7.53 -0.98 23.53
N ARG A 126 7.21 -0.51 22.30
CA ARG A 126 7.19 0.92 21.99
C ARG A 126 6.10 1.69 22.73
N VAL A 127 4.94 1.10 22.95
CA VAL A 127 3.85 1.71 23.73
C VAL A 127 4.28 1.92 25.18
N VAL A 128 4.86 0.89 25.81
CA VAL A 128 5.38 0.97 27.19
C VAL A 128 6.44 2.06 27.32
N LEU A 129 7.40 2.12 26.39
CA LEU A 129 8.43 3.16 26.37
C LEU A 129 7.83 4.56 26.19
N SER A 130 6.86 4.70 25.29
CA SER A 130 6.19 5.98 25.02
C SER A 130 5.37 6.44 26.23
N ALA A 131 4.68 5.52 26.91
CA ALA A 131 3.94 5.80 28.13
C ALA A 131 4.86 6.25 29.27
N ARG A 132 6.01 5.57 29.47
CA ARG A 132 7.02 5.97 30.45
C ARG A 132 7.57 7.37 30.14
N ALA A 133 7.95 7.63 28.89
CA ALA A 133 8.47 8.93 28.47
C ALA A 133 7.47 10.09 28.65
N ARG A 134 6.16 9.82 28.49
CA ARG A 134 5.12 10.82 28.78
C ARG A 134 5.02 11.13 30.27
N ARG A 135 5.01 10.09 31.12
CA ARG A 135 4.95 10.25 32.58
C ARG A 135 6.13 11.08 33.10
N THR A 136 7.34 10.82 32.62
CA THR A 136 8.53 11.59 33.02
C THR A 136 8.49 13.05 32.57
N LYS A 137 7.74 13.36 31.50
CA LYS A 137 7.56 14.72 30.97
C LYS A 137 6.31 15.42 31.51
N GLY A 138 5.53 14.77 32.38
CA GLY A 138 4.24 15.29 32.85
C GLY A 138 3.21 15.48 31.73
N GLN A 139 3.36 14.80 30.59
CA GLN A 139 2.46 14.95 29.46
C GLN A 139 1.22 14.07 29.64
N SER A 140 0.03 14.68 29.59
CA SER A 140 -1.23 13.96 29.54
C SER A 140 -1.42 13.25 28.20
N VAL A 141 -2.21 12.17 28.22
CA VAL A 141 -2.64 11.49 27.00
C VAL A 141 -3.63 12.39 26.27
N THR A 142 -3.32 12.73 25.02
CA THR A 142 -4.24 13.47 24.14
C THR A 142 -4.33 12.78 22.80
N ARG A 143 -5.50 12.85 22.15
CA ARG A 143 -5.67 12.28 20.82
C ARG A 143 -4.87 13.12 19.82
N PRO A 144 -3.91 12.52 19.08
CA PRO A 144 -3.11 13.28 18.14
C PRO A 144 -3.99 13.74 16.96
N VAL A 145 -3.85 15.02 16.60
CA VAL A 145 -4.44 15.59 15.38
C VAL A 145 -3.38 15.52 14.28
N PHE A 146 -3.66 14.75 13.24
CA PHE A 146 -2.78 14.55 12.09
C PHE A 146 -3.57 14.28 10.81
N THR A 147 -2.93 14.58 9.69
CA THR A 147 -3.44 14.29 8.34
C THR A 147 -2.59 13.18 7.71
N ILE A 148 -3.25 12.19 7.11
CA ILE A 148 -2.58 11.19 6.29
C ILE A 148 -2.25 11.84 4.95
N GLY A 149 -0.97 11.88 4.62
CA GLY A 149 -0.47 12.41 3.35
C GLY A 149 -0.34 11.30 2.31
N THR A 150 0.69 11.41 1.48
CA THR A 150 0.96 10.45 0.40
C THR A 150 1.13 9.03 0.90
N VAL A 151 0.40 8.11 0.26
CA VAL A 151 0.56 6.66 0.42
C VAL A 151 1.29 6.15 -0.82
N THR A 152 2.55 5.76 -0.64
CA THR A 152 3.34 5.11 -1.69
C THR A 152 3.36 3.63 -1.40
N SER A 153 2.85 2.80 -2.31
CA SER A 153 2.87 1.34 -2.15
C SER A 153 3.35 0.65 -3.41
N PHE A 154 3.97 -0.51 -3.24
CA PHE A 154 4.39 -1.38 -4.33
C PHE A 154 4.26 -2.85 -3.91
N SER A 155 4.19 -3.75 -4.88
CA SER A 155 4.08 -5.19 -4.64
C SER A 155 5.38 -5.88 -5.10
N PRO A 156 6.27 -6.31 -4.18
CA PRO A 156 7.49 -7.01 -4.56
C PRO A 156 7.22 -8.42 -5.08
N ARG A 157 6.15 -9.06 -4.60
CA ARG A 157 5.65 -10.37 -5.04
C ARG A 157 4.16 -10.44 -4.83
N ASP A 158 3.50 -11.36 -5.54
CA ASP A 158 2.07 -11.60 -5.34
C ASP A 158 1.77 -11.96 -3.87
N GLY A 159 0.66 -11.42 -3.37
CA GLY A 159 0.26 -11.52 -1.97
C GLY A 159 1.12 -10.71 -1.00
N VAL A 160 2.02 -9.83 -1.45
CA VAL A 160 2.79 -8.92 -0.60
C VAL A 160 2.70 -7.50 -1.09
N ILE A 161 2.52 -6.57 -0.14
CA ILE A 161 2.52 -5.14 -0.40
C ILE A 161 3.44 -4.47 0.61
N GLU A 162 4.34 -3.64 0.11
CA GLU A 162 5.17 -2.77 0.91
C GLU A 162 4.72 -1.33 0.67
N ALA A 163 4.55 -0.59 1.76
CA ALA A 163 4.01 0.75 1.71
C ALA A 163 4.74 1.68 2.67
N VAL A 164 4.86 2.94 2.26
CA VAL A 164 5.32 4.05 3.09
C VAL A 164 4.24 5.11 3.07
N ILE A 165 3.78 5.48 4.26
CA ILE A 165 2.74 6.49 4.45
C ILE A 165 3.33 7.66 5.21
N VAL A 166 3.22 8.87 4.65
CA VAL A 166 3.64 10.09 5.33
C VAL A 166 2.50 10.65 6.16
N VAL A 167 2.76 10.88 7.45
CA VAL A 167 1.80 11.42 8.41
C VAL A 167 2.23 12.82 8.83
N HIS A 168 1.36 13.80 8.62
CA HIS A 168 1.63 15.20 8.97
C HIS A 168 0.96 15.52 10.30
N GLY A 169 1.76 15.67 11.35
CA GLY A 169 1.31 16.18 12.64
C GLY A 169 1.60 17.68 12.80
N ARG A 170 1.02 18.31 13.82
CA ARG A 170 1.18 19.77 14.09
C ARG A 170 2.63 20.26 14.17
N ALA A 171 3.54 19.45 14.70
CA ALA A 171 4.92 19.86 14.97
C ALA A 171 5.96 19.13 14.10
N ARG A 172 5.62 17.95 13.56
CA ARG A 172 6.56 17.07 12.84
C ARG A 172 5.81 16.18 11.85
N ALA A 173 6.44 15.92 10.71
CA ALA A 173 6.05 14.82 9.83
C ALA A 173 6.71 13.52 10.32
N ARG A 174 6.02 12.39 10.12
CA ARG A 174 6.52 11.04 10.41
C ARG A 174 6.24 10.15 9.22
N ALA A 175 7.11 9.18 8.98
CA ALA A 175 6.87 8.16 7.96
C ALA A 175 6.54 6.84 8.65
N VAL A 176 5.51 6.15 8.14
CA VAL A 176 5.12 4.82 8.61
C VAL A 176 5.36 3.84 7.48
N ALA A 177 6.34 2.95 7.69
CA ALA A 177 6.62 1.85 6.78
C ALA A 177 5.82 0.62 7.22
N ILE A 178 5.05 0.04 6.29
CA ILE A 178 4.18 -1.12 6.53
C ILE A 178 4.47 -2.17 5.47
N ARG A 179 4.62 -3.42 5.91
CA ARG A 179 4.63 -4.60 5.04
C ARG A 179 3.41 -5.44 5.33
N LEU A 180 2.58 -5.65 4.31
CA LEU A 180 1.39 -6.49 4.35
C LEU A 180 1.67 -7.81 3.61
N GLU A 181 1.23 -8.91 4.21
CA GLU A 181 1.19 -10.21 3.56
C GLU A 181 -0.23 -10.76 3.56
N GLY A 182 -0.63 -11.30 2.42
CA GLY A 182 -1.88 -12.02 2.20
C GLY A 182 -1.77 -13.43 2.76
N LEU A 183 -2.41 -13.68 3.89
CA LEU A 183 -2.40 -14.95 4.61
C LEU A 183 -3.82 -15.35 4.96
N ASP A 184 -4.22 -16.58 4.66
CA ASP A 184 -5.57 -17.09 4.95
C ASP A 184 -6.69 -16.18 4.39
N ARG A 185 -6.50 -15.63 3.17
CA ARG A 185 -7.42 -14.66 2.51
C ARG A 185 -7.65 -13.35 3.28
N ARG A 186 -6.72 -12.96 4.15
CA ARG A 186 -6.72 -11.66 4.81
C ARG A 186 -5.33 -11.03 4.76
N TRP A 187 -5.29 -9.71 4.69
CA TRP A 187 -4.05 -8.97 4.90
C TRP A 187 -3.62 -9.05 6.37
N ARG A 188 -2.34 -9.32 6.60
CA ARG A 188 -1.69 -9.20 7.90
C ARG A 188 -0.41 -8.39 7.77
N ALA A 189 -0.20 -7.42 8.65
CA ALA A 189 1.02 -6.65 8.71
C ALA A 189 2.14 -7.46 9.39
N THR A 190 3.21 -7.72 8.64
CA THR A 190 4.39 -8.46 9.08
C THR A 190 5.57 -7.57 9.45
N ALA A 191 5.52 -6.29 9.06
CA ALA A 191 6.40 -5.26 9.57
C ALA A 191 5.66 -3.93 9.69
N ILE A 192 5.88 -3.20 10.78
CA ILE A 192 5.40 -1.83 10.98
C ILE A 192 6.48 -1.04 11.70
N ASN A 193 6.98 0.02 11.07
CA ASN A 193 7.95 0.94 11.66
C ASN A 193 7.47 2.39 11.53
N VAL A 194 7.58 3.14 12.62
CA VAL A 194 7.33 4.59 12.65
C VAL A 194 8.64 5.32 12.84
N LEU A 195 9.01 6.12 11.85
CA LEU A 195 10.23 6.92 11.75
C LEU A 195 10.02 8.35 12.29
#